data_AF-C2KLK6-F1
#
_entry.id   AF-C2KLK6-F1
#
_cell.length_a   1.000
_cell.length_b   1.000
_cell.length_c   1.000
_cell.angle_alpha   90.00
_cell.angle_beta   90.00
_cell.angle_gamma   90.00
#
_symmetry.space_group_name_H-M   'P 1'
#
loop_
_entity.id
_entity.type
_entity.pdbx_description
1 polymer ?
#
loop_
_entity_poly.entity_id
_entity_poly.type
_entity_poly.pdbx_seq_one_letter_code
_entity_poly.pdbx_strand_id
1 'polypeptide(L)'
;MAMLDEALTLRDLGYIQPIDVLGLTDPRYARLAAERNITLAFSTKESIKAAAEQLAGTGLTLKVSLPVDTGLNRIVLKVVKI
;
A
#
# COMPACT_ATOMS: atom_id res chain seq x y z
N MET A 1 -0.63 -1.74 10.23
CA MET A 1 -1.73 -2.74 10.20
C MET A 1 -1.35 -3.86 9.25
N ALA A 2 -1.99 -5.02 9.35
CA ALA A 2 -1.73 -6.14 8.46
C ALA A 2 -2.54 -6.01 7.16
N MET A 3 -3.79 -5.53 7.24
CA MET A 3 -4.70 -5.42 6.08
C MET A 3 -5.30 -4.01 5.94
N LEU A 4 -5.79 -3.68 4.74
CA LEU A 4 -6.45 -2.39 4.47
C LEU A 4 -7.73 -2.21 5.29
N ASP A 5 -8.53 -3.26 5.50
CA ASP A 5 -9.78 -3.17 6.25
C ASP A 5 -9.57 -2.77 7.71
N GLU A 6 -8.47 -3.22 8.34
CA GLU A 6 -8.09 -2.79 9.68
C GLU A 6 -7.73 -1.29 9.71
N ALA A 7 -7.02 -0.82 8.68
CA ALA A 7 -6.67 0.60 8.54
C ALA A 7 -7.91 1.47 8.29
N LEU A 8 -8.88 0.99 7.50
CA LEU A 8 -10.16 1.65 7.28
C LEU A 8 -10.98 1.71 8.56
N THR A 9 -11.01 0.63 9.34
CA THR A 9 -11.68 0.59 10.64
C THR A 9 -11.13 1.67 11.58
N LEU A 10 -9.81 1.87 11.63
CA LEU A 10 -9.21 2.95 12.40
C LEU A 10 -9.62 4.34 11.89
N ARG A 11 -9.75 4.52 10.56
CA ARG A 11 -10.26 5.78 9.99
C ARG A 11 -11.71 6.03 10.37
N ASP A 12 -12.53 4.98 10.38
CA ASP A 12 -13.95 5.08 10.75
C ASP A 12 -14.13 5.38 12.24
N LEU A 13 -13.18 4.95 13.08
CA LEU A 13 -13.10 5.32 14.50
C LEU A 13 -12.52 6.73 14.74
N GLY A 14 -12.19 7.47 13.68
CA GLY A 14 -11.73 8.87 13.78
C GLY A 14 -10.23 9.04 14.06
N TYR A 15 -9.42 7.99 13.97
CA TYR A 15 -7.97 8.13 14.11
C TYR A 15 -7.39 8.88 12.90
N ILE A 16 -6.63 9.94 13.15
CA ILE A 16 -6.05 10.83 12.14
C ILE A 16 -4.53 10.65 11.96
N GLN A 17 -3.90 9.84 12.81
CA GLN A 17 -2.47 9.54 12.74
C GLN A 17 -2.12 8.85 11.40
N PRO A 18 -0.86 8.91 10.94
CA PRO A 18 -0.40 8.11 9.81
C PRO A 18 -0.68 6.62 10.03
N ILE A 19 -1.26 5.95 9.03
CA ILE A 19 -1.50 4.51 9.04
C ILE A 19 -0.77 3.87 7.88
N ASP A 20 0.02 2.84 8.17
CA ASP A 20 0.74 2.04 7.19
C ASP A 20 0.21 0.60 7.19
N VAL A 21 -0.14 0.10 6.01
CA VAL A 21 -0.56 -1.29 5.79
C VAL A 21 0.66 -2.07 5.32
N LEU A 22 1.14 -2.96 6.18
CA LEU A 22 2.38 -3.72 5.96
C LEU A 22 2.17 -5.01 5.14
N GLY A 23 0.92 -5.46 5.02
CA GLY A 23 0.55 -6.54 4.10
C GLY A 23 0.29 -6.05 2.68
N LEU A 24 0.34 -6.97 1.71
CA LEU A 24 0.00 -6.63 0.33
C LEU A 24 -1.49 -6.40 0.19
N THR A 25 -1.83 -5.36 -0.56
CA THR A 25 -3.20 -5.00 -0.90
C THR A 25 -3.37 -5.10 -2.41
N ASP A 26 -4.53 -5.59 -2.87
CA ASP A 26 -4.85 -5.61 -4.30
C ASP A 26 -4.84 -4.17 -4.86
N PRO A 27 -4.11 -3.89 -5.95
CA PRO A 27 -4.01 -2.55 -6.52
C PRO A 27 -5.35 -1.89 -6.86
N ARG A 28 -6.42 -2.66 -7.09
CA ARG A 28 -7.78 -2.13 -7.33
C ARG A 28 -8.32 -1.27 -6.18
N TYR A 29 -7.79 -1.46 -4.96
CA TYR A 29 -8.17 -0.68 -3.79
C TYR A 29 -7.26 0.55 -3.54
N ALA A 30 -6.31 0.84 -4.44
CA ALA A 30 -5.39 1.97 -4.31
C ALA A 30 -6.10 3.32 -4.16
N ARG A 31 -7.20 3.52 -4.90
CA ARG A 31 -8.02 4.73 -4.81
C ARG A 31 -8.61 4.92 -3.41
N LEU A 32 -9.19 3.87 -2.84
CA LEU A 32 -9.78 3.91 -1.51
C LEU A 32 -8.73 4.27 -0.43
N ALA A 33 -7.54 3.66 -0.53
CA ALA A 33 -6.45 4.00 0.38
C ALA A 33 -5.98 5.46 0.24
N ALA A 34 -5.92 5.98 -0.99
CA ALA A 34 -5.55 7.37 -1.26
C ALA A 34 -6.58 8.35 -0.67
N GLU A 35 -7.87 8.13 -0.90
CA GLU A 35 -8.98 8.94 -0.36
C GLU A 35 -8.95 9.00 1.18
N ARG A 36 -8.48 7.93 1.83
CA ARG A 36 -8.45 7.80 3.30
C ARG A 36 -7.08 8.08 3.91
N ASN A 37 -6.12 8.58 3.14
CA ASN A 37 -4.75 8.87 3.60
C ASN A 37 -4.10 7.65 4.30
N ILE A 38 -4.17 6.48 3.68
CA ILE A 38 -3.57 5.23 4.14
C ILE A 38 -2.39 4.88 3.23
N THR A 39 -1.23 4.55 3.82
CA THR A 39 -0.05 4.09 3.08
C THR A 39 -0.18 2.59 2.77
N LEU A 40 0.12 2.20 1.53
CA LEU A 40 0.11 0.79 1.09
C LEU A 40 1.51 0.27 0.78
N ALA A 41 1.79 -0.96 1.20
CA ALA A 41 2.99 -1.69 0.83
C ALA A 41 2.85 -2.35 -0.56
N PHE A 42 3.89 -2.24 -1.39
CA PHE A 42 3.98 -2.92 -2.68
C PHE A 42 5.33 -3.64 -2.83
N SER A 43 5.30 -4.87 -3.37
CA SER A 43 6.50 -5.72 -3.53
C SER A 43 6.96 -5.90 -4.97
N THR A 44 6.22 -5.39 -5.96
CA THR A 44 6.55 -5.54 -7.38
C THR A 44 6.30 -4.26 -8.16
N LYS A 45 7.04 -4.07 -9.27
CA LYS A 45 6.83 -2.92 -10.16
C LYS A 45 5.45 -2.95 -10.81
N GLU A 46 4.95 -4.14 -11.12
CA GLU A 46 3.66 -4.37 -11.77
C GLU A 46 2.51 -3.93 -10.87
N SER A 47 2.57 -4.25 -9.57
CA SER A 47 1.55 -3.86 -8.61
C SER A 47 1.52 -2.34 -8.37
N ILE A 48 2.70 -1.70 -8.32
CA ILE A 48 2.82 -0.23 -8.25
C ILE A 48 2.20 0.42 -9.49
N LYS A 49 2.50 -0.11 -10.68
CA LYS A 49 1.94 0.41 -11.94
C LYS A 49 0.43 0.28 -11.97
N ALA A 50 -0.10 -0.90 -11.62
CA ALA A 50 -1.54 -1.14 -11.56
C ALA A 50 -2.24 -0.19 -10.56
N ALA A 51 -1.62 0.09 -9.42
CA ALA A 51 -2.14 1.05 -8.45
C ALA A 51 -2.14 2.48 -9.00
N ALA A 52 -1.08 2.89 -9.70
CA ALA A 52 -1.01 4.19 -10.36
C ALA A 52 -2.09 4.36 -11.43
N GLU A 53 -2.40 3.31 -12.19
CA GLU A 53 -3.48 3.31 -13.18
C GLU A 53 -4.86 3.55 -12.53
N GLN A 54 -5.10 3.04 -11.31
CA GLN A 54 -6.35 3.33 -10.57
C GLN A 54 -6.49 4.79 -10.13
N LEU A 55 -5.38 5.54 -10.08
CA LEU A 55 -5.36 6.94 -9.65
C LEU A 55 -5.29 7.92 -10.83
N ALA A 56 -5.07 7.42 -12.05
CA ALA A 56 -4.95 8.25 -13.24
C ALA A 56 -6.21 9.11 -13.45
N GLY A 57 -6.01 10.42 -13.64
CA GLY A 57 -7.11 11.39 -13.86
C GLY A 57 -7.95 11.73 -12.61
N THR A 58 -7.66 11.14 -11.44
CA THR A 58 -8.43 11.42 -10.21
C THR A 58 -7.92 12.63 -9.43
N GLY A 59 -6.68 13.06 -9.66
CA GLY A 59 -6.00 14.09 -8.86
C GLY A 59 -5.55 13.61 -7.47
N LEU A 60 -5.84 12.36 -7.09
CA LEU A 60 -5.43 11.77 -5.83
C LEU A 60 -3.97 11.31 -5.87
N THR A 61 -3.32 11.29 -4.70
CA THR A 61 -1.96 10.78 -4.53
C THR A 61 -1.95 9.72 -3.43
N LEU A 62 -1.34 8.57 -3.72
CA LEU A 62 -1.17 7.48 -2.77
C LEU A 62 0.25 7.46 -2.19
N LYS A 63 0.37 7.31 -0.88
CA LYS A 63 1.64 7.04 -0.21
C LYS A 63 1.96 5.54 -0.31
N VAL A 64 3.20 5.22 -0.65
CA VAL A 64 3.64 3.85 -0.88
C VAL A 64 4.86 3.53 -0.02
N SER A 65 4.87 2.33 0.56
CA SER A 65 6.05 1.73 1.20
C SER A 65 6.57 0.55 0.38
N LEU A 66 7.90 0.38 0.33
CA LEU A 66 8.57 -0.68 -0.42
C LEU A 66 9.31 -1.60 0.56
N PRO A 67 8.67 -2.69 1.04
CA PRO A 67 9.34 -3.64 1.91
C PRO A 67 10.47 -4.37 1.17
N VAL A 68 11.67 -4.32 1.75
CA VAL A 68 12.88 -4.98 1.25
C VAL A 68 13.15 -6.24 2.05
N ASP A 69 13.44 -7.36 1.38
CA ASP A 69 13.89 -8.58 2.08
C ASP A 69 15.34 -8.48 2.46
N THR A 70 15.61 -8.61 3.76
CA THR A 70 16.96 -8.73 4.30
C THR A 70 17.17 -10.06 5.04
N GLY A 71 16.24 -11.02 4.90
CA GLY A 71 16.37 -12.37 5.48
C GLY A 71 15.10 -12.95 6.09
N LEU A 72 13.97 -12.24 6.05
CA LEU A 72 12.71 -12.71 6.65
C LEU A 72 11.88 -13.58 5.68
N ASN A 73 12.09 -13.47 4.37
CA ASN A 73 11.46 -14.33 3.34
C ASN A 73 9.92 -14.34 3.38
N ARG A 74 9.27 -13.19 3.61
CA ARG A 74 7.81 -13.10 3.80
C ARG A 74 7.07 -12.34 2.69
N ILE A 75 7.11 -11.00 2.71
CA ILE A 75 6.39 -10.11 1.77
C ILE A 75 7.34 -9.01 1.35
N VAL A 76 7.95 -9.11 0.18
CA VAL A 76 9.18 -8.37 -0.10
C VAL A 76 9.51 -8.31 -1.59
N LEU A 77 10.08 -7.18 -2.00
CA LEU A 77 10.74 -7.03 -3.29
C LEU A 77 12.02 -7.88 -3.28
N LYS A 78 12.10 -8.87 -4.18
CA LYS A 78 13.30 -9.71 -4.31
C LYS A 78 14.38 -8.96 -5.07
N VAL A 79 15.47 -8.64 -4.39
CA VAL A 79 16.68 -8.12 -5.03
C VAL A 79 17.39 -9.30 -5.71
N VAL A 80 17.41 -9.32 -7.03
CA VAL A 80 18.16 -10.32 -7.80
C VAL A 80 19.65 -9.95 -7.70
N LYS A 81 20.48 -10.88 -7.23
CA LYS A 81 21.95 -10.75 -7.31
C LYS A 81 22.36 -10.94 -8.77
N ILE A 82 23.10 -9.97 -9.29
CA ILE A 82 23.77 -10.01 -10.60
C ILE A 82 25.09 -10.75 -10.44
#